data_AF-A0A3A9V4C8-F1
#
_entry.id   AF-A0A3A9V4C8-F1
#
_cell.length_a   1.000
_cell.length_b   1.000
_cell.length_c   1.000
_cell.angle_alpha   90.00
_cell.angle_beta   90.00
_cell.angle_gamma   90.00
#
_symmetry.space_group_name_H-M   'P 1'
#
loop_
_entity.id
_entity.type
_entity.pdbx_description
1 polymer ?
#
loop_
_entity_poly.entity_id
_entity_poly.type
_entity_poly.pdbx_seq_one_letter_code
_entity_poly.pdbx_strand_id
1 'polypeptide(L)'
;MAHPKITQTTTFTDQFTEILKLSPSQILEIDELDYYTLRDNMFSINPDYDENIVKRKYFKALLTLLNDTQIATLREERKAWKAKSKRSEQDFGLDLDYMYNKFESLKLSPKKYKEFVDTYGQTHKTLIQQRQSETYDRKEPIPNYQDEFLTLANQMLNTLLNQEQLAQFNAIEAKEKQELLDMTIQQVQSRYNNLKLNKKQAHAIFNYEEEEFTRAPVDGGYYSEFEKLALEEQFMASILDKAQLDNYQQYMQQKNEDIIASIIDSNQRETPKIERLKNHKQYVINHFLPALCRWRSDIEILLPENVKEDIVILRQEYFEENIKTYIEHKAEGIRNYKDLYPNYFLKLELELQLRILIPNGFYIQKDISNFISKLTPQVIEKTSNISEELKAAREQFNQFQVENYENTGGTYGGWVYNIRSNDQKHLDAATVSSLLLIPNPNENIALMDFGTRKIKTKDH
;
A
#
# COMPACT_ATOMS: atom_id res chain seq x y z
N MET A 1 -26.04 -9.50 9.31
CA MET A 1 -25.15 -9.83 8.19
C MET A 1 -24.92 -8.52 7.49
N ALA A 2 -23.67 -8.04 7.48
CA ALA A 2 -23.31 -6.77 6.88
C ALA A 2 -23.88 -6.59 5.47
N HIS A 3 -24.14 -5.34 5.09
CA HIS A 3 -24.61 -4.98 3.75
C HIS A 3 -23.73 -5.64 2.66
N PRO A 4 -24.30 -6.24 1.58
CA PRO A 4 -23.54 -7.07 0.62
C PRO A 4 -22.44 -6.31 -0.14
N LYS A 5 -22.49 -4.97 -0.12
CA LYS A 5 -21.47 -4.09 -0.71
C LYS A 5 -20.38 -3.68 0.28
N ILE A 6 -20.44 -4.10 1.55
CA ILE A 6 -19.37 -3.87 2.52
C ILE A 6 -18.55 -5.15 2.63
N THR A 7 -17.26 -5.08 2.35
CA THR A 7 -16.34 -6.22 2.39
C THR A 7 -15.03 -5.82 3.06
N GLN A 8 -14.33 -6.79 3.66
CA GLN A 8 -12.96 -6.60 4.18
C GLN A 8 -12.86 -5.55 5.31
N THR A 9 -13.97 -5.26 6.00
CA THR A 9 -13.98 -4.47 7.22
C THR A 9 -15.02 -5.04 8.18
N THR A 10 -14.73 -4.94 9.48
CA THR A 10 -15.71 -5.27 10.50
C THR A 10 -16.69 -4.11 10.65
N THR A 11 -17.98 -4.36 10.47
CA THR A 11 -19.05 -3.38 10.63
C THR A 11 -19.45 -3.19 12.10
N PHE A 12 -20.31 -2.22 12.40
CA PHE A 12 -20.84 -2.08 13.75
C PHE A 12 -21.64 -3.32 14.17
N THR A 13 -22.49 -3.84 13.27
CA THR A 13 -23.34 -5.00 13.57
C THR A 13 -22.50 -6.27 13.76
N ASP A 14 -21.41 -6.46 13.01
CA ASP A 14 -20.49 -7.58 13.22
C ASP A 14 -19.90 -7.60 14.64
N GLN A 15 -19.63 -6.43 15.22
CA GLN A 15 -19.04 -6.32 16.57
C GLN A 15 -20.07 -6.38 17.69
N PHE A 16 -21.24 -5.75 17.48
CA PHE A 16 -22.13 -5.40 18.58
C PHE A 16 -23.50 -6.09 18.53
N THR A 17 -23.82 -6.90 17.52
CA THR A 17 -25.12 -7.57 17.41
C THR A 17 -25.45 -8.40 18.66
N GLU A 18 -24.55 -9.29 19.08
CA GLU A 18 -24.77 -10.17 20.23
C GLU A 18 -24.71 -9.39 21.55
N ILE A 19 -23.75 -8.47 21.66
CA ILE A 19 -23.50 -7.66 22.86
C ILE A 19 -24.70 -6.76 23.18
N LEU A 20 -25.22 -6.07 22.17
CA LEU A 20 -26.33 -5.14 22.31
C LEU A 20 -27.70 -5.79 22.08
N LYS A 21 -27.73 -7.09 21.73
CA LYS A 21 -28.93 -7.83 21.37
C LYS A 21 -29.77 -7.07 20.34
N LEU A 22 -29.13 -6.69 19.23
CA LEU A 22 -29.76 -5.91 18.17
C LEU A 22 -30.89 -6.71 17.52
N SER A 23 -32.03 -6.08 17.32
CA SER A 23 -33.14 -6.69 16.56
C SER A 23 -32.81 -6.77 15.06
N PRO A 24 -33.46 -7.67 14.29
CA PRO A 24 -33.24 -7.75 12.85
C PRO A 24 -33.44 -6.44 12.09
N SER A 25 -34.42 -5.61 12.49
CA SER A 25 -34.64 -4.31 11.87
C SER A 25 -33.52 -3.31 12.19
N GLN A 26 -33.05 -3.26 13.44
CA GLN A 26 -31.91 -2.43 13.82
C GLN A 26 -30.63 -2.83 13.06
N ILE A 27 -30.41 -4.13 12.87
CA ILE A 27 -29.26 -4.62 12.10
C ILE A 27 -29.32 -4.07 10.67
N LEU A 28 -30.46 -4.17 10.00
CA LEU A 28 -30.63 -3.66 8.64
C LEU A 28 -30.41 -2.13 8.57
N GLU A 29 -31.01 -1.36 9.46
CA GLU A 29 -30.88 0.10 9.49
C GLU A 29 -29.44 0.56 9.77
N ILE A 30 -28.74 -0.15 10.66
CA ILE A 30 -27.33 0.14 10.96
C ILE A 30 -26.42 -0.26 9.79
N ASP A 31 -26.67 -1.41 9.15
CA ASP A 31 -25.90 -1.86 7.99
C ASP A 31 -26.07 -0.90 6.80
N GLU A 32 -27.27 -0.35 6.59
CA GLU A 32 -27.51 0.72 5.61
C GLU A 32 -26.79 2.02 5.98
N LEU A 33 -26.80 2.40 7.26
CA LEU A 33 -26.06 3.58 7.73
C LEU A 33 -24.54 3.43 7.51
N ASP A 34 -23.99 2.26 7.81
CA ASP A 34 -22.58 1.91 7.56
C ASP A 34 -22.27 2.02 6.06
N TYR A 35 -23.15 1.47 5.21
CA TYR A 35 -23.01 1.51 3.76
C TYR A 35 -22.98 2.94 3.21
N TYR A 36 -24.00 3.74 3.52
CA TYR A 36 -24.08 5.12 3.03
C TYR A 36 -22.91 5.97 3.53
N THR A 37 -22.50 5.78 4.79
CA THR A 37 -21.36 6.50 5.36
C THR A 37 -20.06 6.18 4.62
N LEU A 38 -19.79 4.90 4.36
CA LEU A 38 -18.58 4.48 3.64
C LEU A 38 -18.59 4.95 2.18
N ARG A 39 -19.73 4.79 1.50
CA ARG A 39 -19.92 5.23 0.12
C ARG A 39 -19.71 6.73 -0.03
N ASP A 40 -20.41 7.52 0.79
CA ASP A 40 -20.38 8.98 0.71
C ASP A 40 -19.00 9.54 1.15
N ASN A 41 -18.29 8.84 2.04
CA ASN A 41 -16.90 9.20 2.38
C ASN A 41 -15.97 8.95 1.18
N MET A 42 -16.00 7.76 0.59
CA MET A 42 -15.14 7.38 -0.54
C MET A 42 -15.33 8.33 -1.73
N PHE A 43 -16.57 8.70 -2.03
CA PHE A 43 -16.96 9.53 -3.19
C PHE A 43 -17.38 10.95 -2.81
N SER A 44 -16.98 11.45 -1.64
CA SER A 44 -17.26 12.85 -1.27
C SER A 44 -16.68 13.77 -2.36
N ILE A 45 -17.27 14.93 -2.63
CA ILE A 45 -16.65 15.99 -3.44
C ILE A 45 -16.45 17.28 -2.63
N ASN A 46 -16.76 17.23 -1.33
CA ASN A 46 -16.61 18.37 -0.44
C ASN A 46 -15.12 18.71 -0.25
N PRO A 47 -14.66 19.92 -0.61
CA PRO A 47 -13.28 20.36 -0.34
C PRO A 47 -13.02 20.53 1.17
N ASP A 48 -14.06 20.83 1.97
CA ASP A 48 -13.97 21.00 3.43
C ASP A 48 -14.31 19.71 4.18
N TYR A 49 -13.96 18.56 3.59
CA TYR A 49 -14.22 17.27 4.21
C TYR A 49 -13.39 17.11 5.50
N ASP A 50 -14.07 16.84 6.62
CA ASP A 50 -13.44 16.52 7.90
C ASP A 50 -13.95 15.17 8.41
N GLU A 51 -13.03 14.20 8.50
CA GLU A 51 -13.31 12.85 8.95
C GLU A 51 -13.87 12.82 10.38
N ASN A 52 -13.44 13.72 11.27
CA ASN A 52 -13.96 13.82 12.63
C ASN A 52 -15.43 14.28 12.63
N ILE A 53 -15.78 15.20 11.72
CA ILE A 53 -17.17 15.65 11.57
C ILE A 53 -18.02 14.48 11.05
N VAL A 54 -17.55 13.73 10.06
CA VAL A 54 -18.26 12.57 9.52
C VAL A 54 -18.43 11.47 10.58
N LYS A 55 -17.37 11.12 11.31
CA LYS A 55 -17.43 10.15 12.43
C LYS A 55 -18.43 10.59 13.51
N ARG A 56 -18.49 11.88 13.83
CA ARG A 56 -19.48 12.42 14.78
C ARG A 56 -20.91 12.32 14.24
N LYS A 57 -21.14 12.65 12.97
CA LYS A 57 -22.46 12.54 12.32
C LYS A 57 -22.94 11.08 12.29
N TYR A 58 -22.07 10.18 11.85
CA TYR A 58 -22.30 8.74 11.87
C TYR A 58 -22.69 8.26 13.28
N PHE A 59 -21.88 8.60 14.30
CA PHE A 59 -22.15 8.15 15.66
C PHE A 59 -23.47 8.71 16.22
N LYS A 60 -23.83 9.96 15.88
CA LYS A 60 -25.14 10.52 16.26
C LYS A 60 -26.29 9.76 15.62
N ALA A 61 -26.22 9.45 14.32
CA ALA A 61 -27.24 8.68 13.61
C ALA A 61 -27.34 7.25 14.17
N LEU A 62 -26.21 6.62 14.44
CA LEU A 62 -26.16 5.29 15.06
C LEU A 62 -26.87 5.27 16.42
N LEU A 63 -26.64 6.28 17.26
CA LEU A 63 -27.28 6.36 18.58
C LEU A 63 -28.80 6.49 18.49
N THR A 64 -29.36 7.07 17.42
CA THR A 64 -30.83 7.15 17.25
C THR A 64 -31.47 5.81 16.90
N LEU A 65 -30.68 4.83 16.44
CA LEU A 65 -31.13 3.48 16.11
C LEU A 65 -31.09 2.54 17.33
N LEU A 66 -30.55 3.00 18.47
CA LEU A 66 -30.39 2.22 19.69
C LEU A 66 -31.31 2.73 20.79
N ASN A 67 -31.80 1.84 21.64
CA ASN A 67 -32.52 2.23 22.85
C ASN A 67 -31.57 2.57 24.00
N ASP A 68 -32.08 3.20 25.06
CA ASP A 68 -31.27 3.66 26.21
C ASP A 68 -30.47 2.54 26.88
N THR A 69 -31.02 1.32 26.96
CA THR A 69 -30.32 0.16 27.51
C THR A 69 -29.13 -0.23 26.64
N GLN A 70 -29.32 -0.31 25.32
CA GLN A 70 -28.25 -0.60 24.36
C GLN A 70 -27.17 0.48 24.38
N ILE A 71 -27.55 1.76 24.47
CA ILE A 71 -26.61 2.88 24.57
C ILE A 71 -25.77 2.78 25.85
N ALA A 72 -26.38 2.43 26.99
CA ALA A 72 -25.66 2.23 28.24
C ALA A 72 -24.63 1.08 28.12
N THR A 73 -25.04 -0.07 27.57
CA THR A 73 -24.13 -1.21 27.34
C THR A 73 -22.97 -0.84 26.42
N LEU A 74 -23.24 -0.16 25.30
CA LEU A 74 -22.20 0.30 24.36
C LEU A 74 -21.17 1.22 25.03
N ARG A 75 -21.60 2.06 25.98
CA ARG A 75 -20.70 2.95 26.73
C ARG A 75 -19.79 2.17 27.67
N GLU A 76 -20.31 1.17 28.36
CA GLU A 76 -19.51 0.32 29.27
C GLU A 76 -18.48 -0.51 28.50
N GLU A 77 -18.87 -1.12 27.39
CA GLU A 77 -17.94 -1.87 26.52
C GLU A 77 -16.79 -0.99 26.01
N ARG A 78 -17.09 0.24 25.59
CA ARG A 78 -16.06 1.21 25.18
C ARG A 78 -15.10 1.58 26.32
N LYS A 79 -15.58 1.66 27.57
CA LYS A 79 -14.71 1.90 28.73
C LYS A 79 -13.82 0.69 29.00
N ALA A 80 -14.38 -0.52 28.97
CA ALA A 80 -13.64 -1.77 29.18
C ALA A 80 -12.52 -1.97 28.14
N TRP A 81 -12.82 -1.72 26.86
CA TRP A 81 -11.84 -1.83 25.78
C TRP A 81 -10.65 -0.86 25.96
N LYS A 82 -10.93 0.41 26.30
CA LYS A 82 -9.88 1.41 26.60
C LYS A 82 -9.03 1.05 27.81
N ALA A 83 -9.59 0.37 28.80
CA ALA A 83 -8.84 -0.10 29.96
C ALA A 83 -7.92 -1.28 29.59
N LYS A 84 -8.38 -2.18 28.70
CA LYS A 84 -7.61 -3.32 28.22
C LYS A 84 -6.44 -2.90 27.32
N SER A 85 -6.64 -1.95 26.41
CA SER A 85 -5.58 -1.47 25.49
C SER A 85 -4.43 -0.80 26.24
N LYS A 86 -4.72 -0.04 27.30
CA LYS A 86 -3.71 0.58 28.17
C LYS A 86 -2.86 -0.44 28.94
N ARG A 87 -3.40 -1.65 29.20
CA ARG A 87 -2.68 -2.74 29.87
C ARG A 87 -1.72 -3.44 28.92
N SER A 88 -2.11 -3.67 27.66
CA SER A 88 -1.25 -4.33 26.66
C SER A 88 -0.06 -3.48 26.20
N GLU A 89 -0.12 -2.16 26.32
CA GLU A 89 1.02 -1.27 26.02
C GLU A 89 2.13 -1.30 27.09
N GLN A 90 1.85 -1.86 28.28
CA GLN A 90 2.79 -1.88 29.41
C GLN A 90 3.55 -3.22 29.56
N ASP A 91 3.06 -4.32 28.97
CA ASP A 91 3.72 -5.62 28.99
C ASP A 91 4.42 -5.87 27.65
N PHE A 92 5.70 -5.54 27.54
CA PHE A 92 6.54 -6.22 26.55
C PHE A 92 6.63 -7.68 27.01
N GLY A 93 6.01 -8.59 26.25
CA GLY A 93 5.75 -9.98 26.62
C GLY A 93 6.98 -10.87 26.81
N LEU A 94 7.87 -10.52 27.73
CA LEU A 94 8.86 -11.42 28.29
C LEU A 94 8.14 -12.36 29.27
N ASP A 95 8.07 -13.64 28.91
CA ASP A 95 7.63 -14.68 29.83
C ASP A 95 8.66 -14.80 30.96
N LEU A 96 8.30 -14.31 32.15
CA LEU A 96 9.17 -14.27 33.31
C LEU A 96 9.52 -15.68 33.80
N ASP A 97 8.62 -16.65 33.62
CA ASP A 97 8.87 -18.04 34.03
C ASP A 97 9.88 -18.69 33.06
N TYR A 98 9.76 -18.42 31.76
CA TYR A 98 10.77 -18.82 30.77
C TYR A 98 12.14 -18.22 31.09
N MET A 99 12.21 -16.91 31.34
CA MET A 99 13.46 -16.22 31.66
C MET A 99 14.08 -16.74 32.96
N TYR A 100 13.27 -17.12 33.94
CA TYR A 100 13.77 -17.65 35.20
C TYR A 100 14.44 -18.99 34.99
N ASN A 101 13.76 -19.89 34.28
CA ASN A 101 14.28 -21.21 33.95
C ASN A 101 15.53 -21.13 33.05
N LYS A 102 15.54 -20.25 32.04
CA LYS A 102 16.66 -20.06 31.11
C LYS A 102 17.95 -19.65 31.82
N PHE A 103 17.85 -18.76 32.82
CA PHE A 103 19.01 -18.15 33.48
C PHE A 103 19.20 -18.56 34.94
N GLU A 104 18.53 -19.63 35.38
CA GLU A 104 18.62 -20.14 36.76
C GLU A 104 20.07 -20.38 37.21
N SER A 105 20.90 -20.89 36.29
CA SER A 105 22.31 -21.20 36.56
C SER A 105 23.18 -19.99 36.92
N LEU A 106 22.74 -18.76 36.59
CA LEU A 106 23.44 -17.53 36.96
C LEU A 106 23.39 -17.25 38.48
N LYS A 107 22.49 -17.94 39.22
CA LYS A 107 22.33 -17.85 40.68
C LYS A 107 22.23 -16.40 41.19
N LEU A 108 21.42 -15.59 40.51
CA LEU A 108 21.21 -14.19 40.87
C LEU A 108 20.28 -14.08 42.09
N SER A 109 20.53 -13.10 42.96
CA SER A 109 19.57 -12.76 44.03
C SER A 109 18.29 -12.20 43.43
N PRO A 110 17.12 -12.28 44.09
CA PRO A 110 15.85 -11.81 43.52
C PRO A 110 15.89 -10.37 43.02
N LYS A 111 16.57 -9.48 43.76
CA LYS A 111 16.75 -8.07 43.36
C LYS A 111 17.62 -7.96 42.09
N LYS A 112 18.76 -8.67 42.05
CA LYS A 112 19.70 -8.65 40.93
C LYS A 112 19.13 -9.32 39.68
N TYR A 113 18.29 -10.35 39.86
CA TYR A 113 17.58 -11.04 38.80
C TYR A 113 16.57 -10.11 38.11
N LYS A 114 15.81 -9.32 38.89
CA LYS A 114 14.91 -8.31 38.33
C LYS A 114 15.66 -7.28 37.47
N GLU A 115 16.74 -6.72 38.00
CA GLU A 115 17.60 -5.78 37.27
C GLU A 115 18.18 -6.41 35.98
N PHE A 116 18.47 -7.71 35.99
CA PHE A 116 18.93 -8.46 34.82
C PHE A 116 17.85 -8.57 33.74
N VAL A 117 16.63 -8.99 34.10
CA VAL A 117 15.51 -9.12 33.15
C VAL A 117 15.15 -7.77 32.55
N ASP A 118 15.11 -6.71 33.36
CA ASP A 118 14.85 -5.34 32.89
C ASP A 118 15.92 -4.89 31.89
N THR A 119 17.20 -5.16 32.17
CA THR A 119 18.33 -4.83 31.29
C THR A 119 18.29 -5.63 29.98
N TYR A 120 17.97 -6.93 30.08
CA TYR A 120 17.82 -7.82 28.92
C TYR A 120 16.70 -7.33 27.99
N GLY A 121 15.53 -7.00 28.55
CA GLY A 121 14.41 -6.44 27.79
C GLY A 121 14.73 -5.08 27.16
N GLN A 122 15.40 -4.20 27.90
CA GLN A 122 15.84 -2.90 27.40
C GLN A 122 16.86 -3.03 26.26
N THR A 123 17.71 -4.05 26.30
CA THR A 123 18.67 -4.37 25.22
C THR A 123 17.92 -4.68 23.92
N HIS A 124 16.94 -5.59 23.96
CA HIS A 124 16.11 -5.91 22.79
C HIS A 124 15.39 -4.66 22.24
N LYS A 125 14.78 -3.86 23.12
CA LYS A 125 14.06 -2.64 22.74
C LYS A 125 14.97 -1.64 22.04
N THR A 126 16.17 -1.42 22.57
CA THR A 126 17.16 -0.50 22.00
C THR A 126 17.59 -0.95 20.62
N LEU A 127 17.89 -2.24 20.45
CA LEU A 127 18.32 -2.80 19.16
C LEU A 127 17.21 -2.74 18.10
N ILE A 128 15.95 -3.02 18.48
CA ILE A 128 14.80 -2.89 17.58
C ILE A 128 14.63 -1.44 17.12
N GLN A 129 14.72 -0.48 18.04
CA GLN A 129 14.61 0.95 17.72
C GLN A 129 15.75 1.41 16.78
N GLN A 130 16.98 0.96 17.02
CA GLN A 130 18.12 1.23 16.14
C GLN A 130 17.86 0.69 14.74
N ARG A 131 17.49 -0.59 14.62
CA ARG A 131 17.21 -1.22 13.32
C ARG A 131 16.09 -0.53 12.57
N GLN A 132 14.99 -0.19 13.24
CA GLN A 132 13.87 0.53 12.63
C GLN A 132 14.27 1.91 12.07
N SER A 133 15.22 2.60 12.73
CA SER A 133 15.74 3.87 12.23
C SER A 133 16.70 3.72 11.03
N GLU A 134 17.32 2.55 10.90
CA GLU A 134 18.35 2.28 9.88
C GLU A 134 17.83 1.54 8.64
N THR A 135 16.60 1.00 8.68
CA THR A 135 16.05 0.14 7.61
C THR A 135 15.81 0.91 6.29
N TYR A 136 15.78 2.24 6.32
CA TYR A 136 15.43 3.05 5.15
C TYR A 136 16.62 3.46 4.25
N ASP A 137 17.86 3.39 4.73
CA ASP A 137 19.03 3.94 4.00
C ASP A 137 20.22 2.96 3.84
N ARG A 138 20.12 1.71 4.30
CA ARG A 138 21.26 0.77 4.26
C ARG A 138 21.40 0.08 2.90
N LYS A 139 22.61 0.17 2.32
CA LYS A 139 23.06 -0.59 1.14
C LYS A 139 23.81 -1.89 1.48
N GLU A 140 24.08 -2.13 2.76
CA GLU A 140 24.83 -3.29 3.24
C GLU A 140 23.91 -4.34 3.89
N PRO A 141 24.29 -5.63 3.87
CA PRO A 141 23.55 -6.69 4.53
C PRO A 141 23.32 -6.37 6.01
N ILE A 142 22.11 -6.65 6.50
CA ILE A 142 21.78 -6.46 7.92
C ILE A 142 22.60 -7.49 8.73
N PRO A 143 23.43 -7.06 9.69
CA PRO A 143 24.16 -7.99 10.55
C PRO A 143 23.19 -8.94 11.28
N ASN A 144 23.67 -10.10 11.73
CA ASN A 144 22.82 -11.04 12.45
C ASN A 144 22.30 -10.41 13.77
N TYR A 145 20.98 -10.43 13.98
CA TYR A 145 20.35 -9.83 15.17
C TYR A 145 20.91 -10.35 16.47
N GLN A 146 21.17 -11.66 16.55
CA GLN A 146 21.66 -12.29 17.77
C GLN A 146 23.08 -11.84 18.10
N ASP A 147 23.92 -11.58 17.10
CA ASP A 147 25.30 -11.15 17.31
C ASP A 147 25.36 -9.67 17.76
N GLU A 148 24.52 -8.82 17.19
CA GLU A 148 24.34 -7.43 17.65
C GLU A 148 23.74 -7.39 19.06
N PHE A 149 22.73 -8.22 19.31
CA PHE A 149 22.11 -8.37 20.63
C PHE A 149 23.15 -8.79 21.67
N LEU A 150 23.92 -9.85 21.41
CA LEU A 150 24.96 -10.32 22.31
C LEU A 150 26.02 -9.26 22.58
N THR A 151 26.40 -8.48 21.57
CA THR A 151 27.36 -7.39 21.73
C THR A 151 26.82 -6.32 22.68
N LEU A 152 25.60 -5.84 22.44
CA LEU A 152 24.97 -4.83 23.27
C LEU A 152 24.64 -5.36 24.67
N ALA A 153 24.14 -6.59 24.78
CA ALA A 153 23.85 -7.26 26.05
C ALA A 153 25.12 -7.37 26.90
N ASN A 154 26.25 -7.79 26.32
CA ASN A 154 27.52 -7.86 27.05
C ASN A 154 27.97 -6.48 27.55
N GLN A 155 27.75 -5.41 26.78
CA GLN A 155 28.06 -4.05 27.22
C GLN A 155 27.17 -3.59 28.38
N MET A 156 25.86 -3.88 28.30
CA MET A 156 24.90 -3.44 29.33
C MET A 156 24.98 -4.29 30.60
N LEU A 157 25.22 -5.59 30.46
CA LEU A 157 25.26 -6.55 31.56
C LEU A 157 26.61 -6.62 32.27
N ASN A 158 27.71 -6.08 31.72
CA ASN A 158 29.03 -6.15 32.37
C ASN A 158 29.10 -5.42 33.73
N THR A 159 28.21 -4.45 33.96
CA THR A 159 28.11 -3.72 35.23
C THR A 159 27.29 -4.49 36.26
N LEU A 160 26.45 -5.41 35.80
CA LEU A 160 25.54 -6.19 36.62
C LEU A 160 26.12 -7.58 36.92
N LEU A 161 26.64 -8.29 35.93
CA LEU A 161 27.17 -9.65 36.03
C LEU A 161 28.68 -9.63 36.28
N ASN A 162 29.17 -10.54 37.12
CA ASN A 162 30.63 -10.77 37.22
C ASN A 162 31.13 -11.59 36.00
N GLN A 163 32.45 -11.75 35.86
CA GLN A 163 33.03 -12.44 34.70
C GLN A 163 32.55 -13.88 34.52
N GLU A 164 32.37 -14.62 35.62
CA GLU A 164 31.86 -16.01 35.56
C GLU A 164 30.40 -16.05 35.11
N GLN A 165 29.56 -15.17 35.66
CA GLN A 165 28.15 -15.03 35.28
C GLN A 165 28.00 -14.57 33.83
N LEU A 166 28.85 -13.65 33.37
CA LEU A 166 28.84 -13.18 31.99
C LEU A 166 29.27 -14.29 31.02
N ALA A 167 30.26 -15.10 31.39
CA ALA A 167 30.66 -16.28 30.61
C ALA A 167 29.53 -17.32 30.54
N GLN A 168 28.82 -17.56 31.64
CA GLN A 168 27.64 -18.43 31.67
C GLN A 168 26.49 -17.90 30.82
N PHE A 169 26.20 -16.59 30.90
CA PHE A 169 25.22 -15.92 30.04
C PHE A 169 25.54 -16.15 28.55
N ASN A 170 26.78 -15.89 28.13
CA ASN A 170 27.21 -16.09 26.75
C ASN A 170 27.11 -17.57 26.32
N ALA A 171 27.40 -18.52 27.22
CA ALA A 171 27.26 -19.94 26.93
C ALA A 171 25.80 -20.38 26.76
N ILE A 172 24.88 -19.85 27.57
CA ILE A 172 23.43 -20.09 27.46
C ILE A 172 22.92 -19.57 26.12
N GLU A 173 23.23 -18.32 25.78
CA GLU A 173 22.81 -17.71 24.52
C GLU A 173 23.42 -18.39 23.29
N ALA A 174 24.69 -18.80 23.36
CA ALA A 174 25.34 -19.53 22.27
C ALA A 174 24.70 -20.91 22.06
N LYS A 175 24.31 -21.59 23.14
CA LYS A 175 23.59 -22.86 23.08
C LYS A 175 22.22 -22.68 22.42
N GLU A 176 21.44 -21.69 22.85
CA GLU A 176 20.12 -21.42 22.25
C GLU A 176 20.24 -21.00 20.78
N LYS A 177 21.25 -20.18 20.42
CA LYS A 177 21.55 -19.86 19.02
C LYS A 177 21.82 -21.12 18.20
N GLN A 178 22.59 -22.07 18.74
CA GLN A 178 22.88 -23.34 18.06
C GLN A 178 21.65 -24.24 17.97
N GLU A 179 20.83 -24.32 19.02
CA GLU A 179 19.58 -25.09 19.03
C GLU A 179 18.58 -24.53 18.02
N LEU A 180 18.45 -23.21 17.95
CA LEU A 180 17.63 -22.52 16.94
C LEU A 180 18.16 -22.83 15.53
N LEU A 181 19.48 -22.76 15.33
CA LEU A 181 20.09 -23.08 14.05
C LEU A 181 19.84 -24.54 13.64
N ASP A 182 20.02 -25.48 14.55
CA ASP A 182 19.76 -26.91 14.30
C ASP A 182 18.28 -27.15 13.98
N MET A 183 17.37 -26.50 14.69
CA MET A 183 15.94 -26.55 14.40
C MET A 183 15.63 -26.00 13.01
N THR A 184 16.21 -24.86 12.63
CA THR A 184 16.02 -24.27 11.30
C THR A 184 16.59 -25.16 10.19
N ILE A 185 17.77 -25.75 10.41
CA ILE A 185 18.34 -26.74 9.49
C ILE A 185 17.39 -27.93 9.31
N GLN A 186 16.82 -28.45 10.41
CA GLN A 186 15.85 -29.55 10.35
C GLN A 186 14.58 -29.14 9.59
N GLN A 187 14.10 -27.92 9.76
CA GLN A 187 12.95 -27.39 9.01
C GLN A 187 13.24 -27.33 7.51
N VAL A 188 14.42 -26.84 7.11
CA VAL A 188 14.84 -26.83 5.70
C VAL A 188 14.93 -28.26 5.15
N GLN A 189 15.56 -29.18 5.89
CA GLN A 189 15.62 -30.59 5.49
C GLN A 189 14.23 -31.23 5.34
N SER A 190 13.28 -30.87 6.21
CA SER A 190 11.90 -31.33 6.13
C SER A 190 11.18 -30.78 4.90
N ARG A 191 11.33 -29.47 4.62
CA ARG A 191 10.75 -28.81 3.44
C ARG A 191 11.23 -29.44 2.13
N TYR A 192 12.52 -29.77 2.07
CA TYR A 192 13.15 -30.40 0.91
C TYR A 192 13.45 -31.89 1.14
N ASN A 193 12.58 -32.60 1.86
CA ASN A 193 12.77 -34.02 2.25
C ASN A 193 13.21 -34.91 1.07
N ASN A 194 12.61 -34.73 -0.10
CA ASN A 194 12.89 -35.52 -1.30
C ASN A 194 14.34 -35.39 -1.79
N LEU A 195 15.06 -34.32 -1.41
CA LEU A 195 16.45 -34.09 -1.75
C LEU A 195 17.42 -34.76 -0.78
N LYS A 196 16.97 -35.20 0.40
CA LYS A 196 17.80 -35.80 1.47
C LYS A 196 19.06 -34.95 1.75
N LEU A 197 18.86 -33.66 1.97
CA LEU A 197 19.93 -32.68 2.17
C LEU A 197 20.81 -33.03 3.38
N ASN A 198 22.13 -32.86 3.25
CA ASN A 198 23.01 -32.88 4.41
C ASN A 198 22.97 -31.54 5.17
N LYS A 199 23.50 -31.51 6.40
CA LYS A 199 23.48 -30.30 7.26
C LYS A 199 24.10 -29.07 6.58
N LYS A 200 25.18 -29.25 5.81
CA LYS A 200 25.88 -28.15 5.13
C LYS A 200 25.04 -27.55 4.01
N GLN A 201 24.38 -28.39 3.22
CA GLN A 201 23.46 -27.97 2.16
C GLN A 201 22.25 -27.24 2.74
N ALA A 202 21.60 -27.81 3.75
CA ALA A 202 20.45 -27.19 4.41
C ALA A 202 20.80 -25.84 5.06
N HIS A 203 21.98 -25.74 5.68
CA HIS A 203 22.45 -24.47 6.22
C HIS A 203 22.72 -23.42 5.12
N ALA A 204 23.28 -23.83 3.99
CA ALA A 204 23.50 -22.93 2.85
C ALA A 204 22.17 -22.41 2.28
N ILE A 205 21.15 -23.27 2.17
CA ILE A 205 19.80 -22.86 1.73
C ILE A 205 19.19 -21.87 2.71
N PHE A 206 19.29 -22.12 4.01
CA PHE A 206 18.81 -21.17 5.03
C PHE A 206 19.45 -19.78 4.86
N ASN A 207 20.79 -19.73 4.71
CA ASN A 207 21.48 -18.44 4.52
C ASN A 207 21.05 -17.76 3.22
N TYR A 208 20.83 -18.52 2.13
CA TYR A 208 20.32 -17.98 0.87
C TYR A 208 18.92 -17.37 1.03
N GLU A 209 18.00 -18.05 1.74
CA GLU A 209 16.63 -17.59 2.01
C GLU A 209 16.62 -16.34 2.91
N GLU A 210 17.49 -16.26 3.93
CA GLU A 210 17.63 -15.07 4.78
C GLU A 210 18.16 -13.85 4.02
N GLU A 211 19.09 -14.06 3.09
CA GLU A 211 19.66 -12.99 2.26
C GLU A 211 18.70 -12.50 1.16
N GLU A 212 17.70 -13.30 0.78
CA GLU A 212 16.76 -12.99 -0.31
C GLU A 212 16.10 -11.61 -0.14
N PHE A 213 15.77 -11.23 1.11
CA PHE A 213 15.14 -9.94 1.44
C PHE A 213 16.05 -8.72 1.21
N THR A 214 17.36 -8.93 1.09
CA THR A 214 18.35 -7.85 0.90
C THR A 214 18.87 -7.77 -0.54
N ARG A 215 18.49 -8.72 -1.40
CA ARG A 215 18.94 -8.75 -2.79
C ARG A 215 18.08 -7.84 -3.66
N ALA A 216 18.63 -6.67 -3.98
CA ALA A 216 18.13 -5.84 -5.07
C ALA A 216 18.92 -6.14 -6.36
N PRO A 217 18.31 -6.00 -7.54
CA PRO A 217 19.05 -5.95 -8.79
C PRO A 217 19.94 -4.69 -8.83
N VAL A 218 20.98 -4.72 -9.68
CA VAL A 218 22.05 -3.70 -9.77
C VAL A 218 21.52 -2.30 -10.06
N ASP A 219 20.34 -2.20 -10.68
CA ASP A 219 19.66 -0.95 -11.05
C ASP A 219 18.81 -0.34 -9.92
N GLY A 220 18.68 -1.02 -8.78
CA GLY A 220 17.83 -0.56 -7.67
C GLY A 220 16.35 -0.82 -7.95
N GLY A 221 15.88 -1.99 -7.52
CA GLY A 221 14.49 -2.44 -7.69
C GLY A 221 14.23 -3.77 -6.97
N TYR A 222 13.18 -4.48 -7.37
CA TYR A 222 12.89 -5.84 -6.90
C TYR A 222 13.04 -6.84 -8.07
N TYR A 223 13.49 -8.06 -7.77
CA TYR A 223 13.47 -9.14 -8.76
C TYR A 223 12.04 -9.58 -9.04
N SER A 224 11.74 -9.89 -10.30
CA SER A 224 10.48 -10.57 -10.65
C SER A 224 10.46 -11.99 -10.09
N GLU A 225 9.27 -12.58 -9.94
CA GLU A 225 9.16 -13.97 -9.48
C GLU A 225 9.89 -14.96 -10.40
N PHE A 226 9.95 -14.69 -11.71
CA PHE A 226 10.74 -15.48 -12.65
C PHE A 226 12.25 -15.32 -12.44
N GLU A 227 12.71 -14.12 -12.12
CA GLU A 227 14.13 -13.86 -11.84
C GLU A 227 14.55 -14.49 -10.51
N LYS A 228 13.72 -14.39 -9.47
CA LYS A 228 13.93 -15.07 -8.19
C LYS A 228 14.03 -16.57 -8.38
N LEU A 229 13.12 -17.14 -9.16
CA LEU A 229 13.13 -18.57 -9.49
C LEU A 229 14.43 -18.97 -10.23
N ALA A 230 14.89 -18.17 -11.19
CA ALA A 230 16.14 -18.45 -11.91
C ALA A 230 17.39 -18.34 -11.00
N LEU A 231 17.41 -17.37 -10.07
CA LEU A 231 18.48 -17.24 -9.09
C LEU A 231 18.51 -18.42 -8.11
N GLU A 232 17.32 -18.87 -7.67
CA GLU A 232 17.19 -20.04 -6.81
C GLU A 232 17.68 -21.30 -7.53
N GLU A 233 17.32 -21.47 -8.82
CA GLU A 233 17.81 -22.57 -9.64
C GLU A 233 19.34 -22.60 -9.73
N GLN A 234 19.95 -21.45 -10.03
CA GLN A 234 21.40 -21.31 -10.12
C GLN A 234 22.09 -21.62 -8.80
N PHE A 235 21.53 -21.13 -7.69
CA PHE A 235 22.07 -21.40 -6.36
C PHE A 235 21.96 -22.88 -5.99
N MET A 236 20.80 -23.49 -6.19
CA MET A 236 20.57 -24.90 -5.87
C MET A 236 21.48 -25.80 -6.71
N ALA A 237 21.65 -25.50 -8.00
CA ALA A 237 22.61 -26.19 -8.88
C ALA A 237 24.05 -26.12 -8.38
N SER A 238 24.42 -25.10 -7.58
CA SER A 238 25.76 -24.96 -7.02
C SER A 238 26.02 -25.79 -5.75
N ILE A 239 24.96 -26.23 -5.05
CA ILE A 239 25.08 -26.93 -3.76
C ILE A 239 24.57 -28.38 -3.78
N LEU A 240 23.70 -28.72 -4.73
CA LEU A 240 23.12 -30.06 -4.87
C LEU A 240 23.99 -30.95 -5.74
N ASP A 241 24.04 -32.25 -5.44
CA ASP A 241 24.59 -33.22 -6.37
C ASP A 241 23.63 -33.47 -7.56
N LYS A 242 24.10 -34.20 -8.57
CA LYS A 242 23.33 -34.41 -9.81
C LYS A 242 21.97 -35.09 -9.56
N ALA A 243 21.91 -36.11 -8.70
CA ALA A 243 20.67 -36.82 -8.43
C ALA A 243 19.68 -35.97 -7.63
N GLN A 244 20.19 -35.17 -6.69
CA GLN A 244 19.39 -34.18 -5.95
C GLN A 244 18.86 -33.09 -6.89
N LEU A 245 19.70 -32.56 -7.78
CA LEU A 245 19.31 -31.52 -8.74
C LEU A 245 18.21 -32.01 -9.69
N ASP A 246 18.33 -33.25 -10.20
CA ASP A 246 17.31 -33.84 -11.08
C ASP A 246 15.94 -33.97 -10.36
N ASN A 247 15.93 -34.31 -9.07
CA ASN A 247 14.71 -34.31 -8.26
C ASN A 247 14.18 -32.90 -8.00
N TYR A 248 15.07 -31.93 -7.79
CA TYR A 248 14.70 -30.54 -7.53
C TYR A 248 14.09 -29.86 -8.77
N GLN A 249 14.52 -30.23 -9.98
CA GLN A 249 13.96 -29.69 -11.22
C GLN A 249 12.44 -29.91 -11.35
N GLN A 250 11.90 -31.02 -10.83
CA GLN A 250 10.45 -31.25 -10.81
C GLN A 250 9.71 -30.25 -9.92
N TYR A 251 10.27 -29.96 -8.74
CA TYR A 251 9.74 -28.93 -7.85
C TYR A 251 9.78 -27.53 -8.49
N MET A 252 10.86 -27.22 -9.21
CA MET A 252 11.01 -25.95 -9.93
C MET A 252 10.00 -25.79 -11.06
N GLN A 253 9.72 -26.87 -11.79
CA GLN A 253 8.67 -26.86 -12.81
C GLN A 253 7.30 -26.55 -12.18
N GLN A 254 6.94 -27.21 -11.08
CA GLN A 254 5.69 -26.94 -10.38
C GLN A 254 5.62 -25.50 -9.89
N LYS A 255 6.69 -24.97 -9.28
CA LYS A 255 6.74 -23.59 -8.80
C LYS A 255 6.57 -22.58 -9.96
N ASN A 256 7.16 -22.85 -11.12
CA ASN A 256 6.94 -22.03 -12.32
C ASN A 256 5.48 -22.09 -12.81
N GLU A 257 4.85 -23.26 -12.80
CA GLU A 257 3.43 -23.44 -13.15
C GLU A 257 2.52 -22.67 -12.17
N ASP A 258 2.83 -22.71 -10.87
CA ASP A 258 2.09 -21.97 -9.83
C ASP A 258 2.24 -20.44 -10.00
N ILE A 259 3.44 -19.95 -10.34
CA ILE A 259 3.67 -18.53 -10.67
C ILE A 259 2.79 -18.13 -11.87
N ILE A 260 2.80 -18.93 -12.94
CA ILE A 260 1.99 -18.66 -14.14
C ILE A 260 0.50 -18.63 -13.79
N ALA A 261 0.01 -19.64 -13.06
CA ALA A 261 -1.39 -19.72 -12.64
C ALA A 261 -1.80 -18.51 -11.77
N SER A 262 -0.95 -18.09 -10.85
CA SER A 262 -1.16 -16.92 -10.00
C SER A 262 -1.25 -15.61 -10.81
N ILE A 263 -0.38 -15.44 -11.83
CA ILE A 263 -0.42 -14.28 -12.72
C ILE A 263 -1.73 -14.27 -13.53
N ILE A 264 -2.14 -15.43 -14.07
CA ILE A 264 -3.39 -15.55 -14.85
C ILE A 264 -4.62 -15.26 -14.00
N ASP A 265 -4.68 -15.80 -12.78
CA ASP A 265 -5.78 -15.54 -11.84
C ASP A 265 -5.83 -14.05 -11.45
N SER A 266 -4.68 -13.45 -11.15
CA SER A 266 -4.56 -12.00 -10.90
C SER A 266 -5.05 -11.19 -12.10
N ASN A 267 -4.68 -11.59 -13.32
CA ASN A 267 -5.14 -10.96 -14.55
C ASN A 267 -6.67 -11.01 -14.71
N GLN A 268 -7.31 -12.13 -14.37
CA GLN A 268 -8.76 -12.25 -14.42
C GLN A 268 -9.45 -11.35 -13.38
N ARG A 269 -8.88 -11.23 -12.18
CA ARG A 269 -9.41 -10.36 -11.11
C ARG A 269 -9.37 -8.86 -11.44
N GLU A 270 -8.53 -8.43 -12.39
CA GLU A 270 -8.51 -7.03 -12.86
C GLU A 270 -9.68 -6.68 -13.81
N THR A 271 -10.40 -7.67 -14.36
CA THR A 271 -11.48 -7.45 -15.34
C THR A 271 -12.51 -6.39 -14.92
N PRO A 272 -13.03 -6.39 -13.68
CA PRO A 272 -14.00 -5.39 -13.28
C PRO A 272 -13.41 -3.97 -13.25
N LYS A 273 -12.12 -3.83 -12.92
CA LYS A 273 -11.42 -2.55 -12.96
C LYS A 273 -11.23 -2.05 -14.40
N ILE A 274 -10.96 -2.95 -15.34
CA ILE A 274 -10.90 -2.62 -16.78
C ILE A 274 -12.25 -2.08 -17.26
N GLU A 275 -13.35 -2.78 -16.95
CA GLU A 275 -14.69 -2.33 -17.34
C GLU A 275 -15.03 -0.97 -16.72
N ARG A 276 -14.66 -0.73 -15.45
CA ARG A 276 -14.79 0.62 -14.85
C ARG A 276 -14.08 1.70 -15.64
N LEU A 277 -12.82 1.45 -16.04
CA LEU A 277 -12.01 2.41 -16.77
C LEU A 277 -12.57 2.67 -18.18
N LYS A 278 -13.08 1.63 -18.87
CA LYS A 278 -13.76 1.78 -20.15
C LYS A 278 -15.01 2.65 -20.03
N ASN A 279 -15.88 2.34 -19.07
CA ASN A 279 -17.10 3.10 -18.80
C ASN A 279 -16.77 4.55 -18.44
N HIS A 280 -15.76 4.76 -17.57
CA HIS A 280 -15.28 6.08 -17.20
C HIS A 280 -14.84 6.87 -18.45
N LYS A 281 -13.95 6.30 -19.26
CA LYS A 281 -13.48 6.95 -20.49
C LYS A 281 -14.65 7.35 -21.41
N GLN A 282 -15.59 6.43 -21.63
CA GLN A 282 -16.74 6.69 -22.48
C GLN A 282 -17.61 7.83 -21.93
N TYR A 283 -17.87 7.83 -20.62
CA TYR A 283 -18.63 8.89 -19.98
C TYR A 283 -17.93 10.25 -20.10
N VAL A 284 -16.61 10.27 -19.89
CA VAL A 284 -15.80 11.49 -20.03
C VAL A 284 -15.91 12.06 -21.43
N ILE A 285 -15.71 11.23 -22.45
CA ILE A 285 -15.81 11.65 -23.85
C ILE A 285 -17.20 12.23 -24.17
N ASN A 286 -18.27 11.54 -23.74
CA ASN A 286 -19.62 11.87 -24.16
C ASN A 286 -20.26 13.03 -23.37
N HIS A 287 -19.91 13.18 -22.09
CA HIS A 287 -20.67 14.04 -21.18
C HIS A 287 -19.78 15.08 -20.48
N PHE A 288 -18.63 14.67 -19.94
CA PHE A 288 -17.84 15.56 -19.07
C PHE A 288 -16.89 16.47 -19.84
N LEU A 289 -16.15 15.92 -20.80
CA LEU A 289 -15.20 16.65 -21.65
C LEU A 289 -15.87 17.80 -22.43
N PRO A 290 -17.06 17.64 -23.03
CA PRO A 290 -17.75 18.77 -23.67
C PRO A 290 -18.02 19.94 -22.73
N ALA A 291 -18.39 19.67 -21.46
CA ALA A 291 -18.61 20.72 -20.47
C ALA A 291 -17.28 21.42 -20.11
N LEU A 292 -16.22 20.64 -19.87
CA LEU A 292 -14.88 21.17 -19.60
C LEU A 292 -14.35 22.04 -20.74
N CYS A 293 -14.48 21.60 -21.99
CA CYS A 293 -13.98 22.36 -23.16
C CYS A 293 -14.75 23.66 -23.39
N ARG A 294 -16.08 23.68 -23.16
CA ARG A 294 -16.86 24.93 -23.24
C ARG A 294 -16.36 25.93 -22.21
N TRP A 295 -16.26 25.51 -20.97
CA TRP A 295 -15.71 26.33 -19.89
C TRP A 295 -14.28 26.82 -20.19
N ARG A 296 -13.42 25.92 -20.69
CA ARG A 296 -12.05 26.25 -21.11
C ARG A 296 -12.01 27.27 -22.25
N SER A 297 -12.98 27.24 -23.17
CA SER A 297 -13.11 28.22 -24.26
C SER A 297 -13.37 29.62 -23.72
N ASP A 298 -14.17 29.73 -22.65
CA ASP A 298 -14.47 31.02 -22.02
C ASP A 298 -13.26 31.61 -21.27
N ILE A 299 -12.28 30.78 -20.88
CA ILE A 299 -10.99 31.22 -20.34
C ILE A 299 -10.03 31.62 -21.46
N GLU A 300 -10.08 30.92 -22.60
CA GLU A 300 -9.17 31.15 -23.75
C GLU A 300 -9.21 32.60 -24.25
N ILE A 301 -10.38 33.22 -24.20
CA ILE A 301 -10.62 34.61 -24.62
C ILE A 301 -9.87 35.61 -23.72
N LEU A 302 -9.58 35.23 -22.47
CA LEU A 302 -8.93 36.09 -21.47
C LEU A 302 -7.41 35.94 -21.46
N LEU A 303 -6.86 34.95 -22.16
CA LEU A 303 -5.43 34.64 -22.13
C LEU A 303 -4.63 35.54 -23.10
N PRO A 304 -3.55 36.20 -22.63
CA PRO A 304 -2.57 36.82 -23.50
C PRO A 304 -1.90 35.81 -24.43
N GLU A 305 -1.47 36.23 -25.62
CA GLU A 305 -0.91 35.32 -26.64
C GLU A 305 0.36 34.59 -26.16
N ASN A 306 1.25 35.30 -25.46
CA ASN A 306 2.45 34.69 -24.87
C ASN A 306 2.12 33.62 -23.82
N VAL A 307 1.00 33.74 -23.11
CA VAL A 307 0.55 32.73 -22.14
C VAL A 307 -0.05 31.52 -22.86
N LYS A 308 -0.72 31.72 -24.00
CA LYS A 308 -1.21 30.61 -24.83
C LYS A 308 -0.07 29.77 -25.40
N GLU A 309 0.99 30.42 -25.88
CA GLU A 309 2.22 29.73 -26.32
C GLU A 309 2.83 28.90 -25.18
N ASP A 310 2.96 29.47 -23.98
CA ASP A 310 3.45 28.77 -22.78
C ASP A 310 2.56 27.55 -22.43
N ILE A 311 1.23 27.67 -22.55
CA ILE A 311 0.29 26.55 -22.32
C ILE A 311 0.52 25.41 -23.31
N VAL A 312 0.77 25.71 -24.58
CA VAL A 312 1.05 24.68 -25.59
C VAL A 312 2.31 23.91 -25.23
N ILE A 313 3.36 24.60 -24.79
CA ILE A 313 4.62 23.98 -24.35
C ILE A 313 4.38 23.10 -23.11
N LEU A 314 3.71 23.63 -22.08
CA LEU A 314 3.39 22.88 -20.85
C LEU A 314 2.56 21.63 -21.14
N ARG A 315 1.60 21.74 -22.06
CA ARG A 315 0.79 20.62 -22.52
C ARG A 315 1.66 19.55 -23.17
N GLN A 316 2.60 19.92 -24.05
CA GLN A 316 3.51 18.96 -24.67
C GLN A 316 4.38 18.25 -23.63
N GLU A 317 4.95 18.99 -22.67
CA GLU A 317 5.75 18.43 -21.58
C GLU A 317 4.95 17.45 -20.73
N TYR A 318 3.71 17.80 -20.38
CA TYR A 318 2.79 16.92 -19.67
C TYR A 318 2.56 15.60 -20.42
N PHE A 319 2.36 15.67 -21.74
CA PHE A 319 2.16 14.46 -22.55
C PHE A 319 3.41 13.60 -22.66
N GLU A 320 4.57 14.21 -22.85
CA GLU A 320 5.83 13.49 -22.94
C GLU A 320 6.15 12.74 -21.64
N GLU A 321 5.91 13.36 -20.48
CA GLU A 321 6.11 12.72 -19.18
C GLU A 321 5.13 11.56 -18.97
N ASN A 322 3.85 11.73 -19.30
CA ASN A 322 2.88 10.63 -19.18
C ASN A 322 3.21 9.44 -20.11
N ILE A 323 3.69 9.71 -21.33
CA ILE A 323 4.15 8.66 -22.25
C ILE A 323 5.39 7.96 -21.68
N LYS A 324 6.34 8.71 -21.12
CA LYS A 324 7.54 8.16 -20.48
C LYS A 324 7.17 7.23 -19.33
N THR A 325 6.33 7.68 -18.39
CA THR A 325 5.85 6.85 -17.27
C THR A 325 5.13 5.59 -17.76
N TYR A 326 4.32 5.70 -18.82
CA TYR A 326 3.67 4.54 -19.43
C TYR A 326 4.69 3.53 -19.96
N ILE A 327 5.73 4.00 -20.67
CA ILE A 327 6.78 3.12 -21.22
C ILE A 327 7.53 2.41 -20.10
N GLU A 328 7.88 3.13 -19.03
CA GLU A 328 8.56 2.59 -17.85
C GLU A 328 7.72 1.48 -17.19
N HIS A 329 6.45 1.76 -16.88
CA HIS A 329 5.55 0.76 -16.30
C HIS A 329 5.27 -0.42 -17.23
N LYS A 330 5.20 -0.19 -18.55
CA LYS A 330 5.03 -1.27 -19.53
C LYS A 330 6.27 -2.18 -19.53
N ALA A 331 7.48 -1.62 -19.52
CA ALA A 331 8.72 -2.39 -19.47
C ALA A 331 8.82 -3.21 -18.17
N GLU A 332 8.46 -2.60 -17.04
CA GLU A 332 8.37 -3.29 -15.75
C GLU A 332 7.33 -4.43 -15.78
N GLY A 333 6.15 -4.18 -16.36
CA GLY A 333 5.10 -5.18 -16.54
C GLY A 333 5.55 -6.35 -17.41
N ILE A 334 6.29 -6.10 -18.50
CA ILE A 334 6.85 -7.16 -19.36
C ILE A 334 7.89 -7.98 -18.59
N ARG A 335 8.79 -7.32 -17.84
CA ARG A 335 9.79 -8.02 -17.01
C ARG A 335 9.14 -8.92 -15.95
N ASN A 336 8.08 -8.45 -15.31
CA ASN A 336 7.43 -9.15 -14.21
C ASN A 336 6.42 -10.22 -14.65
N TYR A 337 5.67 -9.95 -15.72
CA TYR A 337 4.51 -10.75 -16.09
C TYR A 337 4.61 -11.34 -17.49
N LYS A 338 5.65 -11.00 -18.27
CA LYS A 338 5.78 -11.36 -19.68
C LYS A 338 4.52 -10.95 -20.45
N ASP A 339 3.91 -11.87 -21.18
CA ASP A 339 2.66 -11.73 -21.92
C ASP A 339 1.43 -12.28 -21.18
N LEU A 340 1.60 -12.75 -19.94
CA LEU A 340 0.56 -13.45 -19.17
C LEU A 340 -0.46 -12.51 -18.50
N TYR A 341 -0.23 -11.19 -18.53
CA TYR A 341 -1.05 -10.18 -17.84
C TYR A 341 -1.60 -9.10 -18.79
N PRO A 342 -2.37 -9.46 -19.83
CA PRO A 342 -2.89 -8.50 -20.82
C PRO A 342 -3.77 -7.39 -20.23
N ASN A 343 -4.54 -7.68 -19.17
CA ASN A 343 -5.38 -6.66 -18.52
C ASN A 343 -4.54 -5.58 -17.83
N TYR A 344 -3.36 -5.90 -17.30
CA TYR A 344 -2.47 -4.88 -16.73
C TYR A 344 -2.04 -3.86 -17.80
N PHE A 345 -1.65 -4.33 -18.99
CA PHE A 345 -1.27 -3.44 -20.08
C PHE A 345 -2.46 -2.62 -20.61
N LEU A 346 -3.64 -3.24 -20.73
CA LEU A 346 -4.86 -2.53 -21.11
C LEU A 346 -5.24 -1.45 -20.07
N LYS A 347 -5.06 -1.74 -18.78
CA LYS A 347 -5.24 -0.75 -17.71
C LYS A 347 -4.30 0.43 -17.89
N LEU A 348 -3.01 0.19 -18.10
CA LEU A 348 -2.03 1.27 -18.33
C LEU A 348 -2.42 2.13 -19.54
N GLU A 349 -2.88 1.52 -20.63
CA GLU A 349 -3.36 2.25 -21.82
C GLU A 349 -4.59 3.10 -21.51
N LEU A 350 -5.59 2.55 -20.81
CA LEU A 350 -6.81 3.28 -20.43
C LEU A 350 -6.50 4.42 -19.45
N GLU A 351 -5.62 4.21 -18.47
CA GLU A 351 -5.18 5.25 -17.53
C GLU A 351 -4.46 6.39 -18.25
N LEU A 352 -3.55 6.07 -19.18
CA LEU A 352 -2.90 7.07 -20.02
C LEU A 352 -3.93 7.88 -20.83
N GLN A 353 -4.87 7.19 -21.48
CA GLN A 353 -5.93 7.83 -22.26
C GLN A 353 -6.76 8.79 -21.40
N LEU A 354 -7.16 8.38 -20.19
CA LEU A 354 -7.90 9.22 -19.24
C LEU A 354 -7.09 10.43 -18.78
N ARG A 355 -5.80 10.28 -18.50
CA ARG A 355 -4.91 11.40 -18.14
C ARG A 355 -4.78 12.42 -19.27
N ILE A 356 -4.88 11.98 -20.54
CA ILE A 356 -4.90 12.89 -21.67
C ILE A 356 -6.22 13.67 -21.76
N LEU A 357 -7.35 13.00 -21.52
CA LEU A 357 -8.69 13.61 -21.59
C LEU A 357 -9.01 14.51 -20.39
N ILE A 358 -8.44 14.21 -19.22
CA ILE A 358 -8.58 15.01 -17.99
C ILE A 358 -7.17 15.23 -17.43
N PRO A 359 -6.45 16.25 -17.93
CA PRO A 359 -5.10 16.54 -17.48
C PRO A 359 -5.03 16.85 -15.99
N ASN A 360 -3.91 16.50 -15.36
CA ASN A 360 -3.64 16.77 -13.96
C ASN A 360 -2.29 17.51 -13.81
N GLY A 361 -2.37 18.78 -13.47
CA GLY A 361 -1.24 19.69 -13.30
C GLY A 361 -0.24 19.28 -12.22
N PHE A 362 -0.59 18.38 -11.29
CA PHE A 362 0.37 17.84 -10.32
C PHE A 362 1.54 17.08 -10.94
N TYR A 363 1.38 16.57 -12.17
CA TYR A 363 2.45 15.86 -12.87
C TYR A 363 3.40 16.77 -13.65
N ILE A 364 3.19 18.10 -13.61
CA ILE A 364 4.13 19.05 -14.20
C ILE A 364 5.24 19.32 -13.19
N GLN A 365 6.45 18.88 -13.53
CA GLN A 365 7.63 18.96 -12.67
C GLN A 365 8.25 20.37 -12.58
N LYS A 366 7.91 21.27 -13.51
CA LYS A 366 8.42 22.65 -13.57
C LYS A 366 7.65 23.58 -12.62
N ASP A 367 8.27 24.73 -12.32
CA ASP A 367 7.80 25.73 -11.36
C ASP A 367 6.40 26.30 -11.73
N ILE A 368 5.37 25.57 -11.33
CA ILE A 368 3.95 25.93 -11.50
C ILE A 368 3.72 27.36 -11.00
N SER A 369 4.35 27.73 -9.87
CA SER A 369 4.25 29.07 -9.28
C SER A 369 4.70 30.17 -10.25
N ASN A 370 5.79 29.94 -10.99
CA ASN A 370 6.27 30.87 -12.01
C ASN A 370 5.28 31.01 -13.17
N PHE A 371 4.70 29.90 -13.65
CA PHE A 371 3.66 29.96 -14.68
C PHE A 371 2.39 30.67 -14.19
N ILE A 372 1.90 30.34 -13.00
CA ILE A 372 0.74 31.00 -12.37
C ILE A 372 0.96 32.50 -12.22
N SER A 373 2.18 32.95 -11.90
CA SER A 373 2.49 34.38 -11.76
C SER A 373 2.33 35.20 -13.05
N LYS A 374 2.31 34.53 -14.22
CA LYS A 374 2.05 35.15 -15.52
C LYS A 374 0.56 35.30 -15.83
N LEU A 375 -0.32 34.66 -15.06
CA LEU A 375 -1.77 34.71 -15.27
C LEU A 375 -2.33 36.02 -14.72
N THR A 376 -3.33 36.57 -15.40
CA THR A 376 -4.06 37.73 -14.90
C THR A 376 -4.98 37.31 -13.74
N PRO A 377 -5.30 38.22 -12.80
CA PRO A 377 -6.23 37.92 -11.71
C PRO A 377 -7.59 37.38 -12.18
N GLN A 378 -8.08 37.87 -13.33
CA GLN A 378 -9.34 37.41 -13.94
C GLN A 378 -9.26 35.95 -14.40
N VAL A 379 -8.13 35.51 -14.95
CA VAL A 379 -7.92 34.11 -15.34
C VAL A 379 -7.83 33.22 -14.10
N ILE A 380 -7.11 33.67 -13.07
CA ILE A 380 -6.99 32.94 -11.79
C ILE A 380 -8.36 32.78 -11.12
N GLU A 381 -9.16 33.84 -11.05
CA GLU A 381 -10.51 33.81 -10.49
C GLU A 381 -11.41 32.83 -11.27
N LYS A 382 -11.42 32.90 -12.59
CA LYS A 382 -12.26 32.04 -13.43
C LYS A 382 -11.86 30.57 -13.37
N THR A 383 -10.56 30.29 -13.27
CA THR A 383 -10.03 28.93 -13.08
C THR A 383 -10.30 28.39 -11.67
N SER A 384 -10.28 29.26 -10.66
CA SER A 384 -10.58 28.91 -9.26
C SER A 384 -12.08 28.63 -9.03
N ASN A 385 -12.97 29.30 -9.76
CA ASN A 385 -14.43 29.11 -9.67
C ASN A 385 -14.97 27.95 -10.53
N ILE A 386 -14.10 27.07 -11.04
CA ILE A 386 -14.49 25.90 -11.85
C ILE A 386 -15.52 25.00 -11.15
N SER A 387 -15.46 24.91 -9.81
CA SER A 387 -16.39 24.08 -9.02
C SER A 387 -17.82 24.59 -9.10
N GLU A 388 -18.02 25.90 -9.21
CA GLU A 388 -19.34 26.52 -9.33
C GLU A 388 -19.87 26.40 -10.77
N GLU A 389 -19.06 26.77 -11.76
CA GLU A 389 -19.48 26.78 -13.17
C GLU A 389 -19.70 25.37 -13.73
N LEU A 390 -18.98 24.36 -13.23
CA LEU A 390 -19.13 22.96 -13.60
C LEU A 390 -19.85 22.12 -12.55
N LYS A 391 -20.52 22.75 -11.57
CA LYS A 391 -21.15 22.03 -10.45
C LYS A 391 -22.04 20.88 -10.89
N ALA A 392 -23.01 21.14 -11.75
CA ALA A 392 -23.95 20.11 -12.22
C ALA A 392 -23.24 18.97 -12.99
N ALA A 393 -22.27 19.30 -13.84
CA ALA A 393 -21.49 18.30 -14.58
C ALA A 393 -20.63 17.44 -13.64
N ARG A 394 -20.04 18.04 -12.60
CA ARG A 394 -19.27 17.34 -11.56
C ARG A 394 -20.14 16.47 -10.67
N GLU A 395 -21.32 16.94 -10.29
CA GLU A 395 -22.29 16.16 -9.51
C GLU A 395 -22.75 14.92 -10.29
N GLN A 396 -23.13 15.09 -11.56
CA GLN A 396 -23.50 13.97 -12.44
C GLN A 396 -22.32 13.01 -12.66
N PHE A 397 -21.13 13.54 -12.89
CA PHE A 397 -19.92 12.72 -13.03
C PHE A 397 -19.64 11.93 -11.76
N ASN A 398 -19.75 12.54 -10.58
CA ASN A 398 -19.54 11.84 -9.31
C ASN A 398 -20.59 10.76 -9.07
N GLN A 399 -21.86 11.03 -9.35
CA GLN A 399 -22.92 10.02 -9.28
C GLN A 399 -22.63 8.85 -10.23
N PHE A 400 -22.23 9.14 -11.47
CA PHE A 400 -21.81 8.10 -12.41
C PHE A 400 -20.62 7.29 -11.88
N GLN A 401 -19.63 7.91 -11.23
CA GLN A 401 -18.48 7.17 -10.66
C GLN A 401 -18.93 6.19 -9.57
N VAL A 402 -19.87 6.60 -8.71
CA VAL A 402 -20.49 5.73 -7.70
C VAL A 402 -21.20 4.55 -8.38
N GLU A 403 -22.10 4.84 -9.31
CA GLU A 403 -22.89 3.82 -10.01
C GLU A 403 -21.99 2.84 -10.79
N ASN A 404 -21.02 3.35 -11.55
CA ASN A 404 -20.07 2.55 -12.30
C ASN A 404 -19.23 1.67 -11.37
N TYR A 405 -18.80 2.21 -10.22
CA TYR A 405 -18.06 1.45 -9.22
C TYR A 405 -18.89 0.29 -8.67
N GLU A 406 -20.13 0.55 -8.26
CA GLU A 406 -21.01 -0.46 -7.68
C GLU A 406 -21.45 -1.52 -8.71
N ASN A 407 -21.76 -1.11 -9.94
CA ASN A 407 -22.23 -1.99 -11.03
C ASN A 407 -21.16 -2.93 -11.55
N THR A 408 -19.89 -2.58 -11.37
CA THR A 408 -18.74 -3.42 -11.72
C THR A 408 -18.24 -4.22 -10.51
N GLY A 409 -19.07 -4.39 -9.48
CA GLY A 409 -18.73 -5.22 -8.31
C GLY A 409 -17.79 -4.54 -7.32
N GLY A 410 -17.68 -3.22 -7.34
CA GLY A 410 -17.03 -2.44 -6.29
C GLY A 410 -17.68 -2.65 -4.93
N THR A 411 -16.84 -2.64 -3.89
CA THR A 411 -17.21 -2.90 -2.49
C THR A 411 -16.49 -1.93 -1.56
N TYR A 412 -17.19 -1.50 -0.52
CA TYR A 412 -16.69 -0.55 0.45
C TYR A 412 -16.00 -1.27 1.61
N GLY A 413 -14.85 -0.76 2.05
CA GLY A 413 -14.08 -1.32 3.16
C GLY A 413 -12.99 -0.37 3.64
N GLY A 414 -12.73 -0.38 4.95
CA GLY A 414 -11.75 0.50 5.60
C GLY A 414 -12.16 1.98 5.64
N TRP A 415 -11.51 2.76 6.51
CA TRP A 415 -11.58 4.21 6.46
C TRP A 415 -10.59 4.68 5.39
N VAL A 416 -11.03 4.79 4.15
CA VAL A 416 -10.21 5.44 3.11
C VAL A 416 -10.11 6.91 3.44
N TYR A 417 -8.91 7.37 3.77
CA TYR A 417 -8.63 8.78 3.98
C TYR A 417 -8.59 9.48 2.63
N ASN A 418 -9.63 10.26 2.34
CA ASN A 418 -9.56 11.25 1.28
C ASN A 418 -8.71 12.42 1.79
N ILE A 419 -7.42 12.45 1.46
CA ILE A 419 -6.56 13.61 1.70
C ILE A 419 -6.94 14.68 0.67
N ARG A 420 -7.59 15.74 1.15
CA ARG A 420 -7.95 16.91 0.34
C ARG A 420 -7.30 18.11 1.00
N SER A 421 -6.37 18.71 0.28
CA SER A 421 -5.75 19.95 0.72
C SER A 421 -6.32 21.08 -0.13
N ASN A 422 -6.80 22.13 0.54
CA ASN A 422 -7.13 23.41 -0.08
C ASN A 422 -5.92 24.36 -0.02
N ASP A 423 -4.70 23.83 0.11
CA ASP A 423 -3.51 24.67 0.06
C ASP A 423 -3.32 25.30 -1.34
N GLN A 424 -2.49 26.34 -1.40
CA GLN A 424 -2.22 27.08 -2.63
C GLN A 424 -1.68 26.17 -3.75
N LYS A 425 -0.87 25.16 -3.40
CA LYS A 425 -0.29 24.23 -4.38
C LYS A 425 -1.37 23.41 -5.07
N HIS A 426 -2.40 22.99 -4.33
CA HIS A 426 -3.53 22.26 -4.89
C HIS A 426 -4.39 23.13 -5.82
N LEU A 427 -4.62 24.40 -5.44
CA LEU A 427 -5.34 25.34 -6.29
C LEU A 427 -4.57 25.66 -7.58
N ASP A 428 -3.27 25.89 -7.47
CA ASP A 428 -2.40 26.14 -8.62
C ASP A 428 -2.36 24.95 -9.57
N ALA A 429 -2.25 23.73 -9.04
CA ALA A 429 -2.31 22.51 -9.84
C ALA A 429 -3.66 22.33 -10.55
N ALA A 430 -4.79 22.66 -9.89
CA ALA A 430 -6.12 22.61 -10.51
C ALA A 430 -6.28 23.65 -11.63
N THR A 431 -5.74 24.86 -11.43
CA THR A 431 -5.69 25.91 -12.45
C THR A 431 -4.88 25.46 -13.67
N VAL A 432 -3.69 24.89 -13.45
CA VAL A 432 -2.88 24.36 -14.56
C VAL A 432 -3.60 23.21 -15.25
N SER A 433 -4.15 22.23 -14.51
CA SER A 433 -4.92 21.09 -15.05
C SER A 433 -5.97 21.55 -16.07
N SER A 434 -6.66 22.62 -15.72
CA SER A 434 -7.68 23.25 -16.54
C SER A 434 -7.12 23.84 -17.84
N LEU A 435 -6.02 24.59 -17.72
CA LEU A 435 -5.40 25.27 -18.86
C LEU A 435 -4.76 24.32 -19.87
N LEU A 436 -4.28 23.15 -19.42
CA LEU A 436 -3.75 22.09 -20.28
C LEU A 436 -4.79 21.52 -21.23
N LEU A 437 -6.08 21.64 -20.94
CA LEU A 437 -7.13 21.17 -21.83
C LEU A 437 -7.21 22.03 -23.10
N ILE A 438 -7.40 21.40 -24.26
CA ILE A 438 -7.71 22.14 -25.50
C ILE A 438 -9.19 22.55 -25.48
N PRO A 439 -9.58 23.77 -25.88
CA PRO A 439 -10.97 24.23 -25.91
C PRO A 439 -11.82 23.56 -27.01
N ASN A 440 -11.51 22.33 -27.41
CA ASN A 440 -12.23 21.53 -28.39
C ASN A 440 -12.19 20.04 -27.99
N PRO A 441 -13.35 19.41 -27.73
CA PRO A 441 -13.39 17.99 -27.34
C PRO A 441 -12.73 17.06 -28.36
N ASN A 442 -12.96 17.31 -29.66
CA ASN A 442 -12.48 16.44 -30.72
C ASN A 442 -10.94 16.49 -30.85
N GLU A 443 -10.33 17.63 -30.56
CA GLU A 443 -8.87 17.76 -30.58
C GLU A 443 -8.22 17.01 -29.41
N ASN A 444 -8.81 17.05 -28.21
CA ASN A 444 -8.32 16.25 -27.08
C ASN A 444 -8.47 14.74 -27.36
N ILE A 445 -9.57 14.30 -27.98
CA ILE A 445 -9.78 12.91 -28.39
C ILE A 445 -8.76 12.49 -29.46
N ALA A 446 -8.53 13.31 -30.47
CA ALA A 446 -7.53 13.04 -31.50
C ALA A 446 -6.12 12.94 -30.92
N LEU A 447 -5.81 13.76 -29.91
CA LEU A 447 -4.53 13.76 -29.22
C LEU A 447 -4.31 12.49 -28.38
N MET A 448 -5.36 12.02 -27.71
CA MET A 448 -5.39 10.70 -27.06
C MET A 448 -5.09 9.57 -28.05
N ASP A 449 -5.74 9.57 -29.22
CA ASP A 449 -5.51 8.57 -30.27
C ASP A 449 -4.11 8.66 -30.91
N PHE A 450 -3.53 9.85 -30.95
CA PHE A 450 -2.18 10.06 -31.48
C PHE A 450 -1.09 9.61 -30.50
N GLY A 451 -1.24 9.94 -29.21
CA GLY A 451 -0.32 9.50 -28.15
C GLY A 451 -0.24 7.98 -28.07
N THR A 452 -1.39 7.31 -28.14
CA THR A 452 -1.48 5.84 -28.16
C THR A 452 -0.88 5.22 -29.43
N ARG A 453 -1.03 5.86 -30.60
CA ARG A 453 -0.37 5.41 -31.84
C ARG A 453 1.15 5.54 -31.81
N LYS A 454 1.69 6.64 -31.28
CA LYS A 454 3.14 6.86 -31.13
C LYS A 454 3.81 5.77 -30.27
N ILE A 455 3.08 5.26 -29.29
CA ILE A 455 3.53 4.14 -28.45
C ILE A 455 3.65 2.86 -29.30
N LYS A 456 2.59 2.50 -30.04
CA LYS A 456 2.57 1.27 -30.87
C LYS A 456 3.66 1.24 -31.93
N THR A 457 4.08 2.39 -32.45
CA THR A 457 5.14 2.48 -33.48
C THR A 457 6.57 2.34 -32.94
N LYS A 458 6.79 2.47 -31.63
CA LYS A 458 8.10 2.24 -30.99
C LYS A 458 8.33 0.79 -30.58
N ASP A 459 7.32 -0.08 -30.73
CA ASP A 459 7.35 -1.51 -30.39
C ASP A 459 7.80 -2.40 -31.58
N HIS A 460 8.60 -1.88 -32.52
CA HIS A 460 9.18 -2.63 -33.64
C HIS A 460 10.70 -2.56 -33.68
#